data_AF-A0A3S1BTQ2-F1
#
_entry.id   AF-A0A3S1BTQ2-F1
#
_cell.length_a   1.000
_cell.length_b   1.000
_cell.length_c   1.000
_cell.angle_alpha   90.00
_cell.angle_beta   90.00
_cell.angle_gamma   90.00
#
_symmetry.space_group_name_H-M   'P 1'
#
loop_
_entity.id
_entity.type
_entity.pdbx_description
1 polymer ?
#
loop_
_entity_poly.entity_id
_entity_poly.type
_entity_poly.pdbx_seq_one_letter_code
_entity_poly.pdbx_strand_id
1 'polypeptide(L)'
;MLRATLLLAVLTIWTVAASDSKWDQAARDQVVAIHNEYRLNEGGCQMNKLEYDMELEAQAKKWALGCIFEHEHTDNGENLAFNTATDPESELIKSAHKAWFDEKLDYTRGQGSCSISCHYTQLVWDTTSKLGCYSTRCPALGSTSAKNAWYLVCFYQTKGNWMGEEPYQLTCDTPCRAGQTEEGGLCVGEVIVPCVDSNDYCENWAKTGECTNNPKYMEKTCRKACKICTSDDAEGGETGGAAGEQSGSDSGTGAGGETETVGTPEPGTPKPETPKPETPKPSTATGGDNTGGDGGDSIVCKDDHENCRAWAATSQCSFNPGYMLKKCRKSCSVCEGGDDAGPVGECLDQNGSCAMWAEHGHCKLNPGYMFIYCKKSCAVC
;
A
#
# COMPACT_ATOMS: atom_id res chain seq x y z
N MET A 1 -10.43 73.36 28.13
CA MET A 1 -11.16 72.11 28.41
C MET A 1 -10.77 71.10 27.33
N LEU A 2 -9.70 70.33 27.55
CA LEU A 2 -9.25 69.28 26.62
C LEU A 2 -9.90 67.96 27.07
N ARG A 3 -10.82 67.41 26.29
CA ARG A 3 -11.36 66.06 26.51
C ARG A 3 -10.45 65.06 25.81
N ALA A 4 -9.60 64.38 26.58
CA ALA A 4 -8.86 63.22 26.11
C ALA A 4 -9.80 62.02 26.04
N THR A 5 -10.21 61.62 24.84
CA THR A 5 -10.89 60.35 24.58
C THR A 5 -9.87 59.23 24.60
N LEU A 6 -9.86 58.46 25.69
CA LEU A 6 -9.11 57.22 25.85
C LEU A 6 -9.79 56.12 25.01
N LEU A 7 -9.19 55.77 23.87
CA LEU A 7 -9.60 54.57 23.11
C LEU A 7 -9.06 53.33 23.82
N LEU A 8 -9.93 52.65 24.57
CA LEU A 8 -9.68 51.32 25.11
C LEU A 8 -9.57 50.34 23.93
N ALA A 9 -8.34 49.90 23.62
CA ALA A 9 -8.12 48.75 22.78
C ALA A 9 -8.61 47.50 23.52
N VAL A 10 -9.78 46.98 23.13
CA VAL A 10 -10.25 45.67 23.58
C VAL A 10 -9.40 44.62 22.86
N LEU A 11 -8.29 44.24 23.49
CA LEU A 11 -7.57 43.01 23.16
C LEU A 11 -8.49 41.86 23.55
N THR A 12 -9.28 41.35 22.61
CA THR A 12 -9.92 40.04 22.74
C THR A 12 -8.81 39.00 22.76
N ILE A 13 -8.35 38.66 23.97
CA ILE A 13 -7.56 37.46 24.21
C ILE A 13 -8.50 36.31 23.84
N TRP A 14 -8.38 35.80 22.62
CA TRP A 14 -8.87 34.46 22.33
C TRP A 14 -8.02 33.54 23.18
N THR A 15 -8.53 33.15 24.34
CA THR A 15 -8.00 32.01 25.06
C THR A 15 -8.18 30.83 24.12
N VAL A 16 -7.13 30.46 23.39
CA VAL A 16 -7.02 29.13 22.81
C VAL A 16 -7.15 28.22 24.01
N ALA A 17 -8.32 27.58 24.16
CA ALA A 17 -8.50 26.59 25.20
C ALA A 17 -7.35 25.58 25.01
N ALA A 18 -6.53 25.43 26.05
CA ALA A 18 -5.49 24.42 26.02
C ALA A 18 -6.17 23.08 25.73
N SER A 19 -5.87 22.51 24.57
CA SER A 19 -6.32 21.17 24.17
C SER A 19 -5.88 20.18 25.25
N ASP A 20 -6.78 19.32 25.74
CA ASP A 20 -6.46 18.23 26.69
C ASP A 20 -5.50 17.17 26.10
N SER A 21 -5.07 17.35 24.85
CA SER A 21 -4.13 16.47 24.19
C SER A 21 -2.78 16.46 24.90
N LYS A 22 -2.26 15.25 25.12
CA LYS A 22 -0.91 14.99 25.60
C LYS A 22 -0.04 14.44 24.48
N TRP A 23 -0.33 14.84 23.23
CA TRP A 23 0.39 14.37 22.05
C TRP A 23 1.90 14.62 22.17
N ASP A 24 2.62 13.55 22.48
CA ASP A 24 4.04 13.55 22.78
C ASP A 24 4.75 12.43 22.00
N GLN A 25 6.01 12.14 22.35
CA GLN A 25 6.76 11.11 21.65
C GLN A 25 6.14 9.72 21.81
N ALA A 26 5.54 9.41 22.97
CA ALA A 26 4.91 8.11 23.19
C ALA A 26 3.68 7.94 22.30
N ALA A 27 2.89 9.01 22.08
CA ALA A 27 1.78 8.99 21.14
C ALA A 27 2.26 8.75 19.69
N ARG A 28 3.33 9.45 19.27
CA ARG A 28 3.94 9.25 17.93
C ARG A 28 4.43 7.83 17.73
N ASP A 29 5.20 7.32 18.69
CA ASP A 29 5.75 5.96 18.66
C ASP A 29 4.62 4.92 18.62
N GLN A 30 3.53 5.15 19.37
CA GLN A 30 2.37 4.28 19.39
C GLN A 30 1.67 4.22 18.02
N VAL A 31 1.45 5.38 17.37
CA VAL A 31 0.85 5.44 16.03
C VAL A 31 1.70 4.68 15.02
N VAL A 32 3.01 4.94 14.98
CA VAL A 32 3.92 4.28 14.03
C VAL A 32 3.97 2.78 14.28
N ALA A 33 4.05 2.37 15.55
CA ALA A 33 4.10 0.95 15.92
C ALA A 33 2.85 0.20 15.46
N ILE A 34 1.66 0.74 15.72
CA ILE A 34 0.39 0.09 15.33
C ILE A 34 0.26 0.04 13.81
N HIS A 35 0.58 1.12 13.10
CA HIS A 35 0.55 1.11 11.63
C HIS A 35 1.48 0.04 11.06
N ASN A 36 2.74 0.01 11.50
CA ASN A 36 3.72 -0.93 10.98
C ASN A 36 3.40 -2.38 11.39
N GLU A 37 2.79 -2.61 12.55
CA GLU A 37 2.27 -3.92 12.93
C GLU A 37 1.19 -4.40 11.96
N TYR A 38 0.19 -3.58 11.65
CA TYR A 38 -0.86 -3.94 10.69
C TYR A 38 -0.30 -4.16 9.28
N ARG A 39 0.61 -3.30 8.81
CA ARG A 39 1.28 -3.44 7.50
C ARG A 39 2.07 -4.73 7.40
N LEU A 40 2.81 -5.09 8.45
CA LEU A 40 3.54 -6.34 8.53
C LEU A 40 2.59 -7.54 8.52
N ASN A 41 1.48 -7.46 9.24
CA ASN A 41 0.46 -8.52 9.31
C ASN A 41 -0.29 -8.72 7.99
N GLU A 42 -0.44 -7.69 7.15
CA GLU A 42 -1.00 -7.85 5.80
C GLU A 42 -0.11 -8.67 4.88
N GLY A 43 1.22 -8.65 5.08
CA GLY A 43 2.18 -9.44 4.33
C GLY A 43 2.27 -9.07 2.84
N GLY A 44 1.95 -7.83 2.48
CA GLY A 44 2.15 -7.32 1.13
C GLY A 44 3.63 -7.25 0.76
N CYS A 45 3.97 -7.55 -0.51
CA CYS A 45 5.32 -7.35 -1.00
C CYS A 45 5.58 -5.85 -1.21
N GLN A 46 6.85 -5.44 -1.08
CA GLN A 46 7.28 -4.04 -1.22
C GLN A 46 6.51 -3.06 -0.31
N MET A 47 6.02 -3.53 0.83
CA MET A 47 5.30 -2.72 1.81
C MET A 47 6.30 -1.82 2.54
N ASN A 48 6.22 -0.49 2.34
CA ASN A 48 7.10 0.44 3.04
C ASN A 48 6.83 0.41 4.55
N LYS A 49 7.90 0.52 5.35
CA LYS A 49 7.81 0.88 6.76
C LYS A 49 7.43 2.35 6.85
N LEU A 50 6.42 2.69 7.66
CA LEU A 50 6.04 4.07 7.89
C LEU A 50 6.96 4.72 8.90
N GLU A 51 7.41 5.92 8.56
CA GLU A 51 8.15 6.82 9.43
C GLU A 51 7.26 7.99 9.86
N TYR A 52 7.54 8.53 11.05
CA TYR A 52 6.80 9.68 11.55
C TYR A 52 7.35 10.97 10.96
N ASP A 53 6.47 11.82 10.44
CA ASP A 53 6.81 13.10 9.85
C ASP A 53 6.20 14.26 10.65
N MET A 54 7.07 15.13 11.17
CA MET A 54 6.66 16.25 12.04
C MET A 54 5.92 17.35 11.28
N GLU A 55 6.13 17.48 9.96
CA GLU A 55 5.41 18.46 9.15
C GLU A 55 3.98 17.98 8.85
N LEU A 56 3.79 16.68 8.65
CA LEU A 56 2.46 16.07 8.59
C LEU A 56 1.73 16.18 9.94
N GLU A 57 2.42 15.99 11.08
CA GLU A 57 1.82 16.24 12.40
C GLU A 57 1.35 17.70 12.55
N ALA A 58 2.18 18.66 12.13
CA ALA A 58 1.83 20.08 12.23
C ALA A 58 0.57 20.41 11.42
N GLN A 59 0.42 19.81 10.24
CA GLN A 59 -0.78 19.90 9.41
C GLN A 59 -1.98 19.23 10.11
N ALA A 60 -1.83 17.99 10.57
CA ALA A 60 -2.88 17.25 11.26
C ALA A 60 -3.37 17.99 12.52
N LYS A 61 -2.45 18.58 13.28
CA LYS A 61 -2.74 19.41 14.45
C LYS A 61 -3.58 20.63 14.09
N LYS A 62 -3.19 21.35 13.03
CA LYS A 62 -3.94 22.53 12.57
C LYS A 62 -5.37 22.15 12.21
N TRP A 63 -5.58 21.01 11.53
CA TRP A 63 -6.89 20.53 11.16
C TRP A 63 -7.72 20.05 12.37
N ALA A 64 -7.12 19.19 13.20
CA ALA A 64 -7.77 18.62 14.39
C ALA A 64 -8.29 19.69 15.36
N LEU A 65 -7.51 20.76 15.58
CA LEU A 65 -7.90 21.88 16.45
C LEU A 65 -9.10 22.69 15.93
N GLY A 66 -9.44 22.54 14.65
CA GLY A 66 -10.68 23.08 14.08
C GLY A 66 -11.93 22.39 14.60
N CYS A 67 -11.82 21.16 15.13
CA CYS A 67 -12.93 20.36 15.66
C CYS A 67 -14.12 20.24 14.69
N ILE A 68 -13.83 20.01 13.40
CA ILE A 68 -14.82 19.70 12.36
C ILE A 68 -14.48 18.31 11.82
N PHE A 69 -15.45 17.40 11.85
CA PHE A 69 -15.26 16.03 11.36
C PHE A 69 -15.51 15.94 9.86
N GLU A 70 -14.59 16.51 9.09
CA GLU A 70 -14.58 16.52 7.62
C GLU A 70 -13.15 16.35 7.12
N HIS A 71 -13.00 15.91 5.87
CA HIS A 71 -11.69 15.77 5.24
C HIS A 71 -11.11 17.14 4.85
N GLU A 72 -9.79 17.36 5.01
CA GLU A 72 -9.15 18.65 4.70
C GLU A 72 -9.13 18.97 3.18
N HIS A 73 -9.32 17.95 2.34
CA HIS A 73 -9.21 18.04 0.86
C HIS A 73 -7.85 18.53 0.36
N THR A 74 -6.77 18.13 1.03
CA THR A 74 -5.38 18.37 0.59
C THR A 74 -4.86 17.24 -0.31
N ASP A 75 -3.60 17.36 -0.74
CA ASP A 75 -2.93 16.33 -1.54
C ASP A 75 -2.35 15.18 -0.70
N ASN A 76 -2.53 15.22 0.62
CA ASN A 76 -2.20 14.13 1.54
C ASN A 76 -3.27 13.03 1.49
N GLY A 77 -2.89 11.80 1.83
CA GLY A 77 -3.87 10.81 2.29
C GLY A 77 -4.37 11.19 3.68
N GLU A 78 -5.56 10.75 4.07
CA GLU A 78 -6.15 11.12 5.37
C GLU A 78 -7.01 9.99 5.95
N ASN A 79 -6.84 9.74 7.25
CA ASN A 79 -7.76 8.95 8.05
C ASN A 79 -8.21 9.76 9.26
N LEU A 80 -9.52 9.72 9.52
CA LEU A 80 -10.16 10.44 10.61
C LEU A 80 -10.88 9.47 11.54
N ALA A 81 -10.82 9.74 12.84
CA ALA A 81 -11.57 8.98 13.83
C ALA A 81 -11.99 9.86 15.00
N PHE A 82 -13.13 9.56 15.60
CA PHE A 82 -13.52 10.16 16.86
C PHE A 82 -14.21 9.13 17.75
N ASN A 83 -14.20 9.39 19.05
CA ASN A 83 -15.07 8.72 20.00
C ASN A 83 -15.44 9.67 21.15
N THR A 84 -16.44 9.30 21.95
CA THR A 84 -16.87 10.08 23.12
C THR A 84 -16.46 9.41 24.43
N ALA A 85 -15.50 8.49 24.39
CA ALA A 85 -15.04 7.78 25.57
C ALA A 85 -14.30 8.73 26.52
N THR A 86 -14.35 8.43 27.81
CA THR A 86 -13.59 9.16 28.83
C THR A 86 -12.18 8.61 29.04
N ASP A 87 -11.82 7.57 28.28
CA ASP A 87 -10.51 6.91 28.35
C ASP A 87 -9.36 7.83 27.94
N PRO A 88 -8.11 7.49 28.31
CA PRO A 88 -6.93 8.22 27.89
C PRO A 88 -6.75 8.27 26.36
N GLU A 89 -6.02 9.29 25.88
CA GLU A 89 -5.68 9.49 24.46
C GLU A 89 -5.05 8.24 23.79
N SER A 90 -4.27 7.45 24.54
CA SER A 90 -3.68 6.21 24.06
C SER A 90 -4.72 5.15 23.64
N GLU A 91 -5.90 5.15 24.26
CA GLU A 91 -6.99 4.23 23.92
C GLU A 91 -7.78 4.71 22.70
N LEU A 92 -7.87 6.03 22.47
CA LEU A 92 -8.35 6.57 21.19
C LEU A 92 -7.47 6.07 20.05
N ILE A 93 -6.15 6.20 20.18
CA ILE A 93 -5.20 5.77 19.14
C ILE A 93 -5.44 4.29 18.80
N LYS A 94 -5.45 3.39 19.80
CA LYS A 94 -5.70 1.96 19.58
C LYS A 94 -7.05 1.67 18.92
N SER A 95 -8.12 2.24 19.48
CA SER A 95 -9.48 1.96 19.00
C SER A 95 -9.71 2.51 17.58
N ALA A 96 -9.16 3.68 17.26
CA ALA A 96 -9.21 4.26 15.92
C ALA A 96 -8.50 3.38 14.89
N HIS A 97 -7.26 2.98 15.17
CA HIS A 97 -6.50 2.14 14.23
C HIS A 97 -7.15 0.78 14.04
N LYS A 98 -7.70 0.20 15.12
CA LYS A 98 -8.46 -1.04 15.01
C LYS A 98 -9.70 -0.87 14.14
N ALA A 99 -10.47 0.19 14.34
CA ALA A 99 -11.67 0.47 13.54
C ALA A 99 -11.34 0.67 12.07
N TRP A 100 -10.29 1.45 11.76
CA TRP A 100 -9.80 1.63 10.40
C TRP A 100 -9.34 0.31 9.78
N PHE A 101 -8.60 -0.52 10.53
CA PHE A 101 -8.12 -1.81 10.03
C PHE A 101 -9.25 -2.83 9.84
N ASP A 102 -10.26 -2.86 10.72
CA ASP A 102 -11.38 -3.79 10.66
C ASP A 102 -12.22 -3.62 9.38
N GLU A 103 -12.17 -2.46 8.70
CA GLU A 103 -12.77 -2.27 7.37
C GLU A 103 -12.24 -3.26 6.31
N LYS A 104 -11.12 -3.93 6.58
CA LYS A 104 -10.63 -5.08 5.82
C LYS A 104 -11.70 -6.14 5.60
N LEU A 105 -12.59 -6.33 6.58
CA LEU A 105 -13.68 -7.32 6.50
C LEU A 105 -14.66 -7.03 5.34
N ASP A 106 -14.77 -5.77 4.94
CA ASP A 106 -15.61 -5.32 3.83
C ASP A 106 -14.81 -5.07 2.53
N TYR A 107 -13.47 -5.15 2.59
CA TYR A 107 -12.61 -4.92 1.44
C TYR A 107 -12.50 -6.16 0.54
N THR A 108 -12.74 -5.98 -0.75
CA THR A 108 -12.55 -7.01 -1.77
C THR A 108 -11.45 -6.58 -2.75
N ARG A 109 -10.41 -7.40 -2.92
CA ARG A 109 -9.36 -7.16 -3.93
C ARG A 109 -9.92 -7.14 -5.35
N GLY A 110 -9.29 -6.39 -6.25
CA GLY A 110 -9.72 -6.26 -7.64
C GLY A 110 -10.97 -5.40 -7.88
N GLN A 111 -11.57 -4.80 -6.85
CA GLN A 111 -12.77 -3.96 -7.01
C GLN A 111 -12.50 -2.55 -7.61
N GLY A 112 -11.22 -2.19 -7.81
CA GLY A 112 -10.79 -0.95 -8.47
C GLY A 112 -10.98 0.34 -7.68
N SER A 113 -11.47 0.28 -6.44
CA SER A 113 -11.53 1.40 -5.50
C SER A 113 -11.56 0.90 -4.05
N CYS A 114 -11.47 1.80 -3.08
CA CYS A 114 -11.59 1.41 -1.66
C CYS A 114 -13.04 1.29 -1.16
N SER A 115 -14.04 1.79 -1.90
CA SER A 115 -15.45 1.79 -1.49
C SER A 115 -15.64 2.38 -0.08
N ILE A 116 -16.14 1.62 0.89
CA ILE A 116 -16.27 2.02 2.30
C ILE A 116 -15.04 1.70 3.15
N SER A 117 -14.05 0.99 2.59
CA SER A 117 -12.87 0.48 3.31
C SER A 117 -11.63 1.37 3.14
N CYS A 118 -11.84 2.66 2.88
CA CYS A 118 -10.78 3.59 2.52
C CYS A 118 -9.79 3.87 3.66
N HIS A 119 -10.20 3.70 4.91
CA HIS A 119 -9.28 3.83 6.03
C HIS A 119 -8.35 2.62 6.11
N TYR A 120 -8.88 1.41 5.93
CA TYR A 120 -8.07 0.20 5.84
C TYR A 120 -7.06 0.31 4.70
N THR A 121 -7.51 0.60 3.47
CA THR A 121 -6.63 0.61 2.30
C THR A 121 -5.54 1.66 2.42
N GLN A 122 -5.83 2.84 2.99
CA GLN A 122 -4.80 3.85 3.25
C GLN A 122 -3.79 3.39 4.32
N LEU A 123 -4.26 2.75 5.40
CA LEU A 123 -3.40 2.26 6.49
C LEU A 123 -2.36 1.26 5.95
N VAL A 124 -2.74 0.44 4.96
CA VAL A 124 -1.91 -0.61 4.38
C VAL A 124 -1.43 -0.31 2.96
N TRP A 125 -1.42 0.96 2.56
CA TRP A 125 -0.97 1.36 1.22
C TRP A 125 0.56 1.27 1.08
N ASP A 126 1.06 0.42 0.20
CA ASP A 126 2.46 -0.01 0.15
C ASP A 126 3.44 1.12 -0.16
N THR A 127 3.07 2.08 -1.00
CA THR A 127 3.91 3.24 -1.35
C THR A 127 3.84 4.39 -0.33
N THR A 128 2.89 4.36 0.61
CA THR A 128 2.90 5.32 1.71
C THR A 128 4.13 5.04 2.58
N SER A 129 4.94 6.04 2.88
CA SER A 129 6.19 5.89 3.65
C SER A 129 6.24 6.78 4.88
N LYS A 130 5.38 7.80 4.96
CA LYS A 130 5.34 8.78 6.02
C LYS A 130 3.91 8.97 6.52
N LEU A 131 3.79 9.23 7.81
CA LEU A 131 2.55 9.68 8.42
C LEU A 131 2.83 10.74 9.47
N GLY A 132 1.84 11.58 9.73
CA GLY A 132 1.83 12.45 10.90
C GLY A 132 0.40 12.60 11.41
N CYS A 133 0.20 12.49 12.72
CA CYS A 133 -1.13 12.53 13.30
C CYS A 133 -1.20 13.55 14.43
N TYR A 134 -2.42 13.91 14.81
CA TYR A 134 -2.66 14.67 16.04
C TYR A 134 -4.06 14.37 16.54
N SER A 135 -4.21 14.27 17.86
CA SER A 135 -5.53 14.22 18.49
C SER A 135 -5.79 15.41 19.38
N THR A 136 -7.06 15.76 19.53
CA THR A 136 -7.53 16.78 20.46
C THR A 136 -8.87 16.41 21.05
N ARG A 137 -9.21 17.02 22.18
CA ARG A 137 -10.53 16.87 22.80
C ARG A 137 -11.42 18.04 22.41
N CYS A 138 -12.45 17.75 21.64
CA CYS A 138 -13.41 18.71 21.12
C CYS A 138 -14.62 18.80 22.05
N PRO A 139 -14.90 19.98 22.68
CA PRO A 139 -16.11 20.17 23.47
C PRO A 139 -17.39 19.90 22.66
N ALA A 140 -17.37 20.31 21.39
CA ALA A 140 -18.34 19.93 20.37
C ALA A 140 -17.56 19.61 19.09
N LEU A 141 -17.85 18.46 18.48
CA LEU A 141 -17.24 18.06 17.21
C LEU A 141 -18.22 18.40 16.08
N GLY A 142 -17.88 19.41 15.27
CA GLY A 142 -18.66 19.88 14.13
C GLY A 142 -18.95 18.76 13.12
N SER A 143 -20.07 18.91 12.41
CA SER A 143 -20.62 17.90 11.48
C SER A 143 -21.06 16.59 12.15
N THR A 144 -21.05 16.54 13.49
CA THR A 144 -21.57 15.44 14.31
C THR A 144 -22.42 15.99 15.47
N SER A 145 -23.10 15.11 16.20
CA SER A 145 -23.74 15.45 17.48
C SER A 145 -22.85 15.19 18.70
N ALA A 146 -21.58 14.80 18.49
CA ALA A 146 -20.68 14.37 19.54
C ALA A 146 -20.19 15.55 20.39
N LYS A 147 -20.16 15.33 21.72
CA LYS A 147 -19.69 16.30 22.72
C LYS A 147 -18.57 15.69 23.53
N ASN A 148 -17.62 16.53 23.94
CA ASN A 148 -16.42 16.13 24.68
C ASN A 148 -15.69 14.95 24.03
N ALA A 149 -15.67 14.96 22.69
CA ALA A 149 -15.17 13.88 21.86
C ALA A 149 -13.66 13.97 21.71
N TRP A 150 -12.99 12.83 21.78
CA TRP A 150 -11.67 12.69 21.21
C TRP A 150 -11.77 12.71 19.69
N TYR A 151 -10.94 13.51 19.02
CA TYR A 151 -10.83 13.58 17.56
C TYR A 151 -9.38 13.35 17.17
N LEU A 152 -9.13 12.36 16.31
CA LEU A 152 -7.82 11.99 15.75
C LEU A 152 -7.83 12.23 14.24
N VAL A 153 -6.81 12.96 13.77
CA VAL A 153 -6.51 13.18 12.36
C VAL A 153 -5.15 12.57 12.07
N CYS A 154 -5.05 11.77 11.01
CA CYS A 154 -3.79 11.24 10.49
C CYS A 154 -3.64 11.59 9.02
N PHE A 155 -2.53 12.21 8.66
CA PHE A 155 -2.14 12.45 7.28
C PHE A 155 -1.04 11.48 6.82
N TYR A 156 -1.07 11.14 5.54
CA TYR A 156 -0.22 10.14 4.91
C TYR A 156 0.47 10.68 3.66
N GLN A 157 1.75 10.33 3.50
CA GLN A 157 2.52 10.62 2.30
C GLN A 157 3.41 9.43 1.90
N THR A 158 3.48 9.02 0.64
CA THR A 158 2.60 9.41 -0.48
C THR A 158 1.14 9.02 -0.20
N LYS A 159 0.18 9.73 -0.79
CA LYS A 159 -1.24 9.39 -0.62
C LYS A 159 -1.56 8.03 -1.26
N GLY A 160 -2.44 7.27 -0.63
CA GLY A 160 -3.00 6.05 -1.18
C GLY A 160 -4.34 6.25 -1.87
N ASN A 161 -5.11 5.17 -1.94
CA ASN A 161 -6.49 5.12 -2.45
C ASN A 161 -6.64 5.63 -3.89
N TRP A 162 -5.65 5.35 -4.73
CA TRP A 162 -5.72 5.66 -6.15
C TRP A 162 -6.76 4.81 -6.86
N MET A 163 -7.62 5.46 -7.65
CA MET A 163 -8.64 4.78 -8.45
C MET A 163 -7.98 3.80 -9.43
N GLY A 164 -8.44 2.56 -9.44
CA GLY A 164 -7.91 1.48 -10.27
C GLY A 164 -6.65 0.81 -9.73
N GLU A 165 -6.10 1.26 -8.60
CA GLU A 165 -4.93 0.64 -7.96
C GLU A 165 -5.33 -0.15 -6.70
N GLU A 166 -4.55 -1.18 -6.37
CA GLU A 166 -4.68 -1.93 -5.12
C GLU A 166 -3.75 -1.35 -4.05
N PRO A 167 -4.09 -1.47 -2.74
CA PRO A 167 -3.25 -0.91 -1.68
C PRO A 167 -1.88 -1.58 -1.58
N TYR A 168 -1.74 -2.83 -2.00
CA TYR A 168 -0.45 -3.51 -2.06
C TYR A 168 -0.55 -4.73 -2.98
N GLN A 169 0.59 -5.22 -3.44
CA GLN A 169 0.67 -6.48 -4.18
C GLN A 169 0.96 -7.66 -3.23
N LEU A 170 0.45 -8.85 -3.55
CA LEU A 170 0.72 -10.06 -2.76
C LEU A 170 2.08 -10.69 -3.09
N THR A 171 2.53 -10.52 -4.34
CA THR A 171 3.77 -11.10 -4.84
C THR A 171 4.47 -10.09 -5.75
N CYS A 172 5.79 -9.99 -5.61
CA CYS A 172 6.63 -9.08 -6.37
C CYS A 172 7.90 -9.83 -6.79
N ASP A 173 8.54 -9.38 -7.86
CA ASP A 173 9.81 -9.97 -8.33
C ASP A 173 10.96 -9.74 -7.33
N THR A 174 10.89 -8.62 -6.60
CA THR A 174 11.85 -8.27 -5.56
C THR A 174 11.15 -8.03 -4.22
N PRO A 175 11.79 -8.33 -3.08
CA PRO A 175 11.22 -8.06 -1.76
C PRO A 175 10.91 -6.58 -1.52
N CYS A 176 11.84 -5.70 -1.91
CA CYS A 176 11.71 -4.23 -1.84
C CYS A 176 12.04 -3.59 -3.19
N ARG A 177 11.61 -2.33 -3.37
CA ARG A 177 11.88 -1.56 -4.61
C ARG A 177 13.36 -1.20 -4.70
N ALA A 178 13.81 -0.82 -5.90
CA ALA A 178 15.18 -0.34 -6.10
C ALA A 178 15.51 0.81 -5.14
N GLY A 179 16.69 0.78 -4.52
CA GLY A 179 17.11 1.75 -3.49
C GLY A 179 16.72 1.40 -2.06
N GLN A 180 15.80 0.46 -1.86
CA GLN A 180 15.31 0.08 -0.54
C GLN A 180 15.94 -1.23 -0.04
N THR A 181 15.91 -1.42 1.27
CA THR A 181 16.28 -2.67 1.94
C THR A 181 15.15 -3.16 2.84
N GLU A 182 15.17 -4.44 3.20
CA GLU A 182 14.18 -5.01 4.12
C GLU A 182 14.66 -4.86 5.58
N GLU A 183 13.79 -4.33 6.43
CA GLU A 183 13.98 -4.26 7.88
C GLU A 183 12.72 -4.79 8.58
N GLY A 184 12.82 -5.94 9.24
CA GLY A 184 11.70 -6.52 10.00
C GLY A 184 10.49 -6.90 9.14
N GLY A 185 10.69 -7.24 7.86
CA GLY A 185 9.63 -7.60 6.93
C GLY A 185 8.94 -6.42 6.23
N LEU A 186 9.44 -5.19 6.43
CA LEU A 186 8.98 -3.98 5.75
C LEU A 186 10.15 -3.31 5.02
N CYS A 187 9.86 -2.52 4.00
CA CYS A 187 10.87 -1.85 3.18
C CYS A 187 11.25 -0.49 3.78
N VAL A 188 12.55 -0.23 3.90
CA VAL A 188 13.12 1.03 4.39
C VAL A 188 14.06 1.64 3.35
N GLY A 189 14.28 2.94 3.46
CA GLY A 189 15.07 3.71 2.51
C GLY A 189 14.23 4.31 1.38
N GLU A 190 14.89 5.16 0.60
CA GLU A 190 14.26 5.87 -0.51
C GLU A 190 14.18 4.99 -1.76
N VAL A 191 13.07 5.09 -2.49
CA VAL A 191 12.93 4.43 -3.79
C VAL A 191 13.80 5.18 -4.80
N ILE A 192 14.79 4.50 -5.36
CA ILE A 192 15.49 4.99 -6.55
C ILE A 192 14.55 4.80 -7.73
N VAL A 193 13.97 5.89 -8.20
CA VAL A 193 13.11 5.90 -9.38
C VAL A 193 14.01 6.05 -10.61
N PRO A 194 14.11 5.03 -11.49
CA PRO A 194 14.99 5.10 -12.65
C PRO A 194 14.71 6.34 -13.50
N CYS A 195 15.77 7.06 -13.88
CA CYS A 195 15.65 8.14 -14.84
C CYS A 195 15.48 7.58 -16.26
N VAL A 196 14.24 7.22 -16.61
CA VAL A 196 13.89 6.73 -17.94
C VAL A 196 12.57 7.34 -18.41
N ASP A 197 12.40 7.40 -19.73
CA ASP A 197 11.08 7.55 -20.32
C ASP A 197 10.54 6.13 -20.55
N SER A 198 9.35 5.87 -20.02
CA SER A 198 8.67 4.57 -20.10
C SER A 198 7.59 4.53 -21.18
N ASN A 199 7.49 5.61 -21.97
CA ASN A 199 6.54 5.72 -23.08
C ASN A 199 7.19 6.43 -24.28
N ASP A 200 6.98 5.89 -25.47
CA ASP A 200 7.56 6.41 -26.71
C ASP A 200 7.10 7.84 -27.07
N TYR A 201 5.96 8.29 -26.51
CA TYR A 201 5.42 9.65 -26.73
C TYR A 201 5.94 10.69 -25.73
N CYS A 202 6.79 10.31 -24.77
CA CYS A 202 7.26 11.21 -23.71
C CYS A 202 7.90 12.50 -24.24
N GLU A 203 8.74 12.43 -25.27
CA GLU A 203 9.32 13.62 -25.89
C GLU A 203 8.25 14.58 -26.44
N ASN A 204 7.24 14.03 -27.12
CA ASN A 204 6.19 14.82 -27.76
C ASN A 204 5.31 15.47 -26.70
N TRP A 205 4.91 14.72 -25.66
CA TRP A 205 4.14 15.24 -24.54
C TRP A 205 4.90 16.33 -23.77
N ALA A 206 6.20 16.15 -23.56
CA ALA A 206 7.04 17.19 -22.97
C ALA A 206 7.06 18.47 -23.83
N LYS A 207 7.22 18.33 -25.15
CA LYS A 207 7.18 19.46 -26.11
C LYS A 207 5.82 20.17 -26.13
N THR A 208 4.72 19.45 -25.92
CA THR A 208 3.36 20.03 -25.86
C THR A 208 2.99 20.60 -24.49
N GLY A 209 3.89 20.56 -23.50
CA GLY A 209 3.69 21.18 -22.19
C GLY A 209 3.13 20.25 -21.11
N GLU A 210 3.07 18.94 -21.35
CA GLU A 210 2.52 17.97 -20.37
C GLU A 210 3.34 17.91 -19.09
N CYS A 211 4.63 18.24 -19.12
CA CYS A 211 5.44 18.33 -17.89
C CYS A 211 4.90 19.36 -16.88
N THR A 212 4.16 20.36 -17.37
CA THR A 212 3.51 21.38 -16.54
C THR A 212 2.02 21.09 -16.35
N ASN A 213 1.35 20.59 -17.39
CA ASN A 213 -0.10 20.34 -17.34
C ASN A 213 -0.45 19.04 -16.59
N ASN A 214 0.41 18.04 -16.64
CA ASN A 214 0.24 16.74 -16.02
C ASN A 214 1.52 16.27 -15.31
N PRO A 215 2.03 17.05 -14.35
CA PRO A 215 3.35 16.83 -13.75
C PRO A 215 3.44 15.48 -13.05
N LYS A 216 2.37 15.00 -12.39
CA LYS A 216 2.37 13.72 -11.66
C LYS A 216 2.51 12.52 -12.60
N TYR A 217 1.79 12.51 -13.72
CA TYR A 217 1.92 11.46 -14.72
C TYR A 217 3.30 11.51 -15.38
N MET A 218 3.73 12.71 -15.77
CA MET A 218 5.01 12.89 -16.44
C MET A 218 6.21 12.58 -15.55
N GLU A 219 6.13 12.83 -14.25
CA GLU A 219 7.16 12.42 -13.29
C GLU A 219 7.22 10.90 -13.11
N LYS A 220 6.10 10.19 -13.21
CA LYS A 220 6.08 8.72 -13.14
C LYS A 220 6.55 8.09 -14.46
N THR A 221 6.20 8.69 -15.59
CA THR A 221 6.29 8.05 -16.90
C THR A 221 7.41 8.62 -17.79
N CYS A 222 7.72 9.91 -17.69
CA CYS A 222 8.50 10.68 -18.67
C CYS A 222 9.58 11.56 -18.03
N ARG A 223 10.31 11.02 -17.03
CA ARG A 223 11.27 11.79 -16.22
C ARG A 223 12.38 12.42 -17.05
N LYS A 224 12.89 11.69 -18.05
CA LYS A 224 13.95 12.17 -18.95
C LYS A 224 13.42 13.31 -19.82
N ALA A 225 12.30 13.10 -20.51
CA ALA A 225 11.71 14.11 -21.37
C ALA A 225 11.35 15.40 -20.62
N CYS A 226 10.91 15.29 -19.36
CA CYS A 226 10.60 16.44 -18.50
C CYS A 226 11.79 17.02 -17.74
N LYS A 227 13.00 16.49 -17.96
CA LYS A 227 14.24 16.98 -17.32
C LYS A 227 14.16 17.00 -15.80
N ILE A 228 13.47 16.01 -15.23
CA ILE A 228 13.28 15.86 -13.78
C ILE A 228 14.51 15.18 -13.15
N CYS A 229 15.23 14.39 -13.94
CA CYS A 229 16.40 13.66 -13.45
C CYS A 229 17.54 14.57 -13.01
N THR A 230 18.24 14.16 -11.96
CA THR A 230 19.49 14.78 -11.53
C THR A 230 20.69 14.03 -12.14
N SER A 231 21.90 14.61 -12.02
CA SER A 231 23.14 13.97 -12.47
C SER A 231 23.42 12.62 -11.80
N ASP A 232 22.85 12.38 -10.62
CA ASP A 232 23.10 11.18 -9.82
C ASP A 232 22.23 9.99 -10.28
N ASP A 233 21.19 10.24 -11.08
CA ASP A 233 20.29 9.20 -11.62
C ASP A 233 20.84 8.50 -12.88
N ALA A 234 21.96 8.98 -13.43
CA ALA A 234 22.52 8.51 -14.70
C ALA A 234 23.43 7.27 -14.56
N GLU A 235 23.87 6.92 -13.35
CA GLU A 235 24.85 5.84 -13.14
C GLU A 235 24.21 4.45 -12.91
N GLY A 236 22.88 4.36 -12.88
CA GLY A 236 22.15 3.12 -12.54
C GLY A 236 21.92 2.12 -13.69
N GLY A 237 22.42 2.36 -14.90
CA GLY A 237 22.06 1.51 -16.03
C GLY A 237 23.01 1.57 -17.21
N GLU A 238 24.20 0.97 -17.06
CA GLU A 238 24.98 0.39 -18.17
C GLU A 238 26.20 -0.35 -17.61
N THR A 239 26.09 -1.66 -17.36
CA THR A 239 27.28 -2.53 -17.29
C THR A 239 27.45 -3.24 -18.62
N GLY A 240 28.26 -2.65 -19.49
CA GLY A 240 28.59 -3.21 -20.79
C GLY A 240 29.73 -2.49 -21.49
N GLY A 241 30.97 -2.84 -21.14
CA GLY A 241 32.05 -2.95 -22.12
C GLY A 241 32.74 -1.68 -22.63
N ALA A 242 33.86 -1.35 -21.96
CA ALA A 242 35.16 -1.02 -22.54
C ALA A 242 35.32 0.05 -23.66
N ALA A 243 36.11 1.06 -23.27
CA ALA A 243 37.22 1.68 -24.00
C ALA A 243 36.96 2.90 -24.90
N GLY A 244 37.75 3.96 -24.64
CA GLY A 244 38.27 4.81 -25.72
C GLY A 244 37.99 6.31 -25.63
N GLU A 245 38.73 6.99 -24.76
CA GLU A 245 39.41 8.28 -24.95
C GLU A 245 38.92 9.35 -25.97
N GLN A 246 38.86 10.58 -25.42
CA GLN A 246 39.32 11.88 -25.96
C GLN A 246 38.43 12.75 -26.87
N SER A 247 37.98 13.84 -26.24
CA SER A 247 38.15 15.26 -26.60
C SER A 247 38.07 15.67 -28.08
N GLY A 248 37.12 16.58 -28.36
CA GLY A 248 37.13 17.35 -29.59
C GLY A 248 36.01 18.39 -29.62
N SER A 249 36.26 19.52 -28.97
CA SER A 249 35.55 20.77 -29.19
C SER A 249 35.73 21.23 -30.63
N ASP A 250 34.65 21.54 -31.35
CA ASP A 250 34.71 22.62 -32.34
C ASP A 250 33.36 23.30 -32.55
N SER A 251 33.43 24.63 -32.67
CA SER A 251 32.35 25.56 -32.87
C SER A 251 32.36 25.98 -34.34
N GLY A 252 31.20 25.93 -35.01
CA GLY A 252 31.13 26.31 -36.43
C GLY A 252 29.74 26.78 -36.83
N THR A 253 29.55 28.10 -36.83
CA THR A 253 28.42 28.85 -37.37
C THR A 253 28.24 28.69 -38.88
N GLY A 254 26.99 28.65 -39.37
CA GLY A 254 26.67 28.83 -40.80
C GLY A 254 25.17 28.83 -41.07
N ALA A 255 24.64 29.98 -41.50
CA ALA A 255 23.24 30.20 -41.88
C ALA A 255 23.02 30.06 -43.40
N GLY A 256 21.80 29.71 -43.82
CA GLY A 256 21.21 30.15 -45.10
C GLY A 256 20.50 29.11 -45.98
N GLY A 257 19.26 29.44 -46.40
CA GLY A 257 18.53 28.96 -47.60
C GLY A 257 17.58 27.77 -47.38
N GLU A 258 16.24 27.91 -47.36
CA GLU A 258 15.28 28.06 -48.50
C GLU A 258 15.44 26.92 -49.54
N THR A 259 14.44 26.17 -50.04
CA THR A 259 12.96 26.19 -50.03
C THR A 259 12.46 24.89 -50.71
N GLU A 260 11.21 24.51 -50.40
CA GLU A 260 10.24 23.74 -51.22
C GLU A 260 10.53 22.30 -51.68
N THR A 261 9.63 21.37 -51.34
CA THR A 261 8.60 20.91 -52.30
C THR A 261 7.54 20.02 -51.65
N VAL A 262 6.32 20.25 -52.11
CA VAL A 262 5.07 19.54 -51.80
C VAL A 262 5.05 18.17 -52.48
N GLY A 263 4.63 17.13 -51.75
CA GLY A 263 4.30 15.82 -52.29
C GLY A 263 3.10 15.21 -51.55
N THR A 264 1.96 15.13 -52.24
CA THR A 264 0.91 14.12 -52.03
C THR A 264 0.94 13.24 -53.29
N PRO A 265 0.64 11.92 -53.26
CA PRO A 265 -0.71 11.42 -52.93
C PRO A 265 -0.78 9.99 -52.28
N GLU A 266 -1.86 9.64 -51.57
CA GLU A 266 -2.88 8.61 -51.93
C GLU A 266 -2.76 7.24 -51.19
N PRO A 267 -3.78 6.34 -51.23
CA PRO A 267 -4.37 5.75 -50.03
C PRO A 267 -4.15 4.22 -49.86
N GLY A 268 -4.32 3.75 -48.63
CA GLY A 268 -5.03 2.51 -48.33
C GLY A 268 -4.22 1.23 -48.08
N THR A 269 -4.76 0.46 -47.11
CA THR A 269 -4.61 -0.99 -46.82
C THR A 269 -3.55 -1.40 -45.76
N PRO A 270 -3.69 -2.58 -45.13
CA PRO A 270 -4.58 -2.86 -44.00
C PRO A 270 -3.83 -3.30 -42.73
N LYS A 271 -4.53 -3.27 -41.59
CA LYS A 271 -4.08 -3.68 -40.26
C LYS A 271 -3.62 -5.16 -40.23
N PRO A 272 -2.42 -5.50 -39.70
CA PRO A 272 -2.05 -6.89 -39.45
C PRO A 272 -2.77 -7.43 -38.21
N GLU A 273 -3.47 -8.55 -38.37
CA GLU A 273 -4.01 -9.37 -37.28
C GLU A 273 -2.88 -10.18 -36.62
N THR A 274 -2.90 -10.25 -35.29
CA THR A 274 -1.93 -10.99 -34.47
C THR A 274 -2.29 -12.49 -34.42
N PRO A 275 -1.32 -13.42 -34.52
CA PRO A 275 -1.58 -14.86 -34.41
C PRO A 275 -1.87 -15.30 -32.98
N LYS A 276 -2.85 -16.20 -32.84
CA LYS A 276 -3.24 -16.89 -31.61
C LYS A 276 -2.21 -17.98 -31.24
N PRO A 277 -1.73 -18.09 -29.98
CA PRO A 277 -0.85 -19.18 -29.57
C PRO A 277 -1.60 -20.51 -29.40
N GLU A 278 -1.04 -21.58 -29.96
CA GLU A 278 -1.50 -22.96 -29.80
C GLU A 278 -1.01 -23.59 -28.49
N THR A 279 -1.87 -24.39 -27.86
CA THR A 279 -1.61 -25.12 -26.61
C THR A 279 -0.87 -26.44 -26.85
N PRO A 280 0.16 -26.80 -26.06
CA PRO A 280 0.75 -28.13 -26.10
C PRO A 280 -0.12 -29.20 -25.43
N LYS A 281 -0.18 -30.36 -26.09
CA LYS A 281 -0.87 -31.60 -25.69
C LYS A 281 -0.15 -32.31 -24.52
N PRO A 282 -0.85 -33.04 -23.63
CA PRO A 282 -0.24 -33.73 -22.50
C PRO A 282 0.42 -35.06 -22.91
N SER A 283 1.58 -35.36 -22.31
CA SER A 283 2.23 -36.67 -22.39
C SER A 283 1.92 -37.50 -21.14
N THR A 284 1.56 -38.76 -21.36
CA THR A 284 1.26 -39.81 -20.39
C THR A 284 2.50 -40.67 -20.10
N ALA A 285 2.70 -41.13 -18.85
CA ALA A 285 3.28 -42.43 -18.45
C ALA A 285 3.66 -42.40 -16.93
N THR A 286 2.91 -43.06 -16.04
CA THR A 286 3.12 -44.41 -15.43
C THR A 286 4.19 -44.48 -14.33
N GLY A 287 3.81 -45.07 -13.19
CA GLY A 287 4.55 -45.07 -11.92
C GLY A 287 5.62 -46.15 -11.73
N GLY A 288 6.16 -46.17 -10.52
CA GLY A 288 7.10 -47.17 -10.00
C GLY A 288 7.64 -46.77 -8.62
N ASP A 289 7.36 -47.61 -7.63
CA ASP A 289 7.92 -47.56 -6.26
C ASP A 289 9.43 -47.88 -6.26
N ASN A 290 10.21 -47.17 -5.43
CA ASN A 290 11.10 -47.75 -4.42
C ASN A 290 12.08 -46.71 -3.82
N THR A 291 12.00 -46.60 -2.49
CA THR A 291 13.08 -46.59 -1.48
C THR A 291 14.40 -45.88 -1.78
N GLY A 292 14.78 -44.95 -0.89
CA GLY A 292 16.18 -44.57 -0.66
C GLY A 292 16.33 -43.09 -0.40
N GLY A 293 16.42 -42.71 0.87
CA GLY A 293 16.43 -41.32 1.32
C GLY A 293 17.70 -40.54 0.99
N ASP A 294 17.56 -39.22 1.08
CA ASP A 294 18.61 -38.33 1.53
C ASP A 294 17.97 -37.12 2.24
N GLY A 295 18.66 -36.57 3.23
CA GLY A 295 18.13 -35.76 4.32
C GLY A 295 17.26 -34.56 3.91
N GLY A 296 15.99 -34.61 4.29
CA GLY A 296 15.09 -33.46 4.34
C GLY A 296 15.05 -32.92 5.77
N ASP A 297 15.50 -31.68 5.93
CA ASP A 297 15.38 -30.86 7.13
C ASP A 297 14.00 -31.03 7.77
N SER A 298 13.96 -31.53 9.00
CA SER A 298 12.72 -31.76 9.71
C SER A 298 12.07 -30.40 9.99
N ILE A 299 10.99 -30.10 9.28
CA ILE A 299 10.15 -28.95 9.59
C ILE A 299 9.54 -29.21 10.97
N VAL A 300 10.20 -28.70 12.01
CA VAL A 300 9.74 -28.86 13.40
C VAL A 300 8.37 -28.20 13.55
N CYS A 301 7.32 -29.00 13.72
CA CYS A 301 5.98 -28.50 14.02
C CYS A 301 5.93 -27.94 15.45
N LYS A 302 6.12 -26.63 15.59
CA LYS A 302 6.00 -25.91 16.85
C LYS A 302 5.34 -24.56 16.65
N ASP A 303 4.89 -24.02 17.77
CA ASP A 303 4.55 -22.62 17.89
C ASP A 303 5.82 -21.85 18.27
N ASP A 304 6.08 -20.75 17.56
CA ASP A 304 7.21 -19.85 17.78
C ASP A 304 6.80 -18.61 18.61
N HIS A 305 5.56 -18.57 19.11
CA HIS A 305 5.05 -17.50 19.95
C HIS A 305 4.16 -18.05 21.08
N GLU A 306 4.30 -17.51 22.29
CA GLU A 306 3.58 -17.97 23.49
C GLU A 306 2.05 -17.86 23.36
N ASN A 307 1.58 -16.84 22.65
CA ASN A 307 0.15 -16.57 22.44
C ASN A 307 -0.47 -17.32 21.25
N CYS A 308 0.27 -18.17 20.53
CA CYS A 308 -0.24 -18.89 19.36
C CYS A 308 -1.55 -19.65 19.65
N ARG A 309 -1.66 -20.26 20.83
CA ARG A 309 -2.87 -20.99 21.25
C ARG A 309 -4.07 -20.07 21.47
N ALA A 310 -3.85 -18.92 22.08
CA ALA A 310 -4.90 -17.93 22.34
C ALA A 310 -5.40 -17.33 21.02
N TRP A 311 -4.48 -17.01 20.10
CA TRP A 311 -4.79 -16.49 18.78
C TRP A 311 -5.50 -17.52 17.91
N ALA A 312 -5.09 -18.79 17.94
CA ALA A 312 -5.82 -19.86 17.26
C ALA A 312 -7.25 -20.01 17.80
N ALA A 313 -7.44 -19.91 19.13
CA ALA A 313 -8.76 -19.96 19.74
C ALA A 313 -9.68 -18.79 19.34
N THR A 314 -9.12 -17.64 18.98
CA THR A 314 -9.86 -16.49 18.43
C THR A 314 -9.86 -16.46 16.90
N SER A 315 -9.67 -17.63 16.26
CA SER A 315 -9.72 -17.84 14.80
C SER A 315 -8.68 -17.07 14.00
N GLN A 316 -7.55 -16.68 14.60
CA GLN A 316 -6.47 -16.00 13.89
C GLN A 316 -5.83 -16.88 12.81
N CYS A 317 -5.93 -18.21 12.90
CA CYS A 317 -5.50 -19.10 11.82
C CYS A 317 -6.26 -18.86 10.51
N SER A 318 -7.48 -18.30 10.59
CA SER A 318 -8.29 -17.90 9.44
C SER A 318 -8.16 -16.41 9.11
N PHE A 319 -8.03 -15.55 10.11
CA PHE A 319 -7.95 -14.10 9.92
C PHE A 319 -6.55 -13.56 9.62
N ASN A 320 -5.50 -14.26 10.07
CA ASN A 320 -4.08 -13.96 9.83
C ASN A 320 -3.30 -15.23 9.45
N PRO A 321 -3.64 -15.89 8.32
CA PRO A 321 -3.03 -17.16 7.95
C PRO A 321 -1.53 -17.01 7.62
N GLY A 322 -1.07 -15.87 7.12
CA GLY A 322 0.35 -15.66 6.78
C GLY A 322 1.27 -15.77 8.00
N TYR A 323 0.95 -15.06 9.09
CA TYR A 323 1.70 -15.18 10.34
C TYR A 323 1.42 -16.51 11.03
N MET A 324 0.14 -16.88 11.15
CA MET A 324 -0.27 -18.00 11.98
C MET A 324 0.15 -19.36 11.40
N LEU A 325 0.14 -19.53 10.08
CA LEU A 325 0.62 -20.76 9.42
C LEU A 325 2.14 -20.81 9.29
N LYS A 326 2.85 -19.72 9.58
CA LYS A 326 4.33 -19.68 9.60
C LYS A 326 4.89 -19.82 11.02
N LYS A 327 4.25 -19.18 12.00
CA LYS A 327 4.72 -19.05 13.39
C LYS A 327 3.90 -19.82 14.41
N CYS A 328 2.65 -20.18 14.10
CA CYS A 328 1.71 -20.82 15.02
C CYS A 328 1.14 -22.12 14.45
N ARG A 329 1.98 -22.87 13.71
CA ARG A 329 1.57 -24.05 12.93
C ARG A 329 0.87 -25.12 13.76
N LYS A 330 1.38 -25.34 14.97
CA LYS A 330 0.81 -26.34 15.89
C LYS A 330 -0.55 -25.88 16.38
N SER A 331 -0.66 -24.62 16.82
CA SER A 331 -1.92 -24.03 17.25
C SER A 331 -2.96 -23.92 16.12
N CYS A 332 -2.52 -23.80 14.87
CA CYS A 332 -3.40 -23.80 13.69
C CYS A 332 -3.68 -25.15 13.07
N SER A 333 -3.19 -26.23 13.69
CA SER A 333 -3.48 -27.60 13.27
C SER A 333 -3.10 -27.89 11.81
N VAL A 334 -2.06 -27.23 11.29
CA VAL A 334 -1.56 -27.41 9.90
C VAL A 334 -0.31 -28.26 9.81
N CYS A 335 0.00 -29.01 10.86
CA CYS A 335 1.11 -29.94 10.84
C CYS A 335 0.63 -31.28 10.27
N GLU A 336 1.22 -31.70 9.16
CA GLU A 336 1.03 -33.05 8.65
C GLU A 336 1.97 -34.03 9.35
N GLY A 337 1.44 -35.20 9.74
CA GLY A 337 2.22 -36.34 10.21
C GLY A 337 2.59 -36.31 11.70
N GLY A 338 1.71 -36.82 12.56
CA GLY A 338 2.06 -37.20 13.93
C GLY A 338 0.90 -37.19 14.92
N ASP A 339 0.45 -38.38 15.30
CA ASP A 339 -0.24 -38.93 16.49
C ASP A 339 -1.23 -38.12 17.37
N ASP A 340 -1.48 -36.84 17.14
CA ASP A 340 -2.41 -36.02 17.95
C ASP A 340 -3.54 -35.37 17.11
N ALA A 341 -3.92 -35.98 15.99
CA ALA A 341 -5.07 -35.53 15.20
C ALA A 341 -6.41 -35.86 15.88
N GLY A 342 -7.05 -34.86 16.47
CA GLY A 342 -8.47 -34.89 16.83
C GLY A 342 -9.37 -35.10 15.60
N PRO A 343 -10.67 -35.41 15.80
CA PRO A 343 -11.48 -36.10 14.78
C PRO A 343 -11.72 -35.28 13.51
N VAL A 344 -11.60 -35.99 12.39
CA VAL A 344 -11.83 -35.58 11.01
C VAL A 344 -13.23 -34.97 10.83
N GLY A 345 -13.28 -33.68 10.47
CA GLY A 345 -14.50 -33.05 9.97
C GLY A 345 -14.78 -33.51 8.54
N GLU A 346 -16.05 -33.78 8.21
CA GLU A 346 -16.46 -34.34 6.92
C GLU A 346 -15.99 -33.47 5.72
N CYS A 347 -15.42 -34.15 4.70
CA CYS A 347 -15.01 -33.56 3.43
C CYS A 347 -16.24 -33.22 2.58
N LEU A 348 -16.83 -32.05 2.83
CA LEU A 348 -18.01 -31.57 2.12
C LEU A 348 -17.79 -30.16 1.60
N ASP A 349 -18.47 -29.85 0.49
CA ASP A 349 -18.65 -28.48 0.05
C ASP A 349 -19.69 -27.82 0.94
N GLN A 350 -19.33 -26.65 1.46
CA GLN A 350 -20.18 -25.85 2.34
C GLN A 350 -20.99 -24.82 1.55
N ASN A 351 -20.77 -24.72 0.23
CA ASN A 351 -21.50 -23.85 -0.67
C ASN A 351 -22.03 -24.63 -1.89
N GLY A 352 -23.32 -24.46 -2.21
CA GLY A 352 -23.97 -25.16 -3.32
C GLY A 352 -23.42 -24.81 -4.72
N SER A 353 -22.66 -23.72 -4.84
CA SER A 353 -22.04 -23.30 -6.11
C SER A 353 -20.62 -23.84 -6.31
N CYS A 354 -20.08 -24.58 -5.34
CA CYS A 354 -18.68 -25.07 -5.36
C CYS A 354 -18.33 -25.86 -6.61
N ALA A 355 -19.24 -26.72 -7.09
CA ALA A 355 -18.99 -27.53 -8.29
C ALA A 355 -18.81 -26.65 -9.53
N MET A 356 -19.66 -25.63 -9.69
CA MET A 356 -19.59 -24.68 -10.81
C MET A 356 -18.33 -23.83 -10.72
N TRP A 357 -17.96 -23.35 -9.54
CA TRP A 357 -16.73 -22.56 -9.38
C TRP A 357 -15.48 -23.39 -9.61
N ALA A 358 -15.46 -24.64 -9.18
CA ALA A 358 -14.36 -25.55 -9.49
C ALA A 358 -14.24 -25.81 -10.99
N GLU A 359 -15.36 -26.01 -11.69
CA GLU A 359 -15.41 -26.15 -13.16
C GLU A 359 -14.86 -24.91 -13.89
N HIS A 360 -15.12 -23.71 -13.36
CA HIS A 360 -14.58 -22.45 -13.87
C HIS A 360 -13.16 -22.12 -13.38
N GLY A 361 -12.47 -23.09 -12.75
CA GLY A 361 -11.06 -22.96 -12.38
C GLY A 361 -10.77 -22.19 -11.10
N HIS A 362 -11.79 -21.88 -10.29
CA HIS A 362 -11.60 -21.12 -9.05
C HIS A 362 -10.74 -21.84 -8.02
N CYS A 363 -10.56 -23.17 -8.11
CA CYS A 363 -9.60 -23.88 -7.27
C CYS A 363 -8.16 -23.37 -7.44
N LYS A 364 -7.83 -22.81 -8.61
CA LYS A 364 -6.51 -22.20 -8.90
C LYS A 364 -6.53 -20.68 -8.73
N LEU A 365 -7.65 -20.04 -9.07
CA LEU A 365 -7.77 -18.57 -9.00
C LEU A 365 -8.02 -18.07 -7.57
N ASN A 366 -8.79 -18.82 -6.78
CA ASN A 366 -9.22 -18.48 -5.42
C ASN A 366 -8.96 -19.65 -4.44
N PRO A 367 -7.74 -20.20 -4.35
CA PRO A 367 -7.46 -21.40 -3.57
C PRO A 367 -7.80 -21.25 -2.09
N GLY A 368 -7.65 -20.06 -1.51
CA GLY A 368 -8.00 -19.81 -0.09
C GLY A 368 -9.48 -20.05 0.21
N TYR A 369 -10.40 -19.42 -0.54
CA TYR A 369 -11.84 -19.64 -0.34
C TYR A 369 -12.24 -21.06 -0.73
N MET A 370 -11.74 -21.53 -1.87
CA MET A 370 -12.14 -22.80 -2.44
C MET A 370 -11.64 -23.99 -1.61
N PHE A 371 -10.47 -23.90 -0.99
CA PHE A 371 -9.95 -24.98 -0.14
C PHE A 371 -10.51 -24.96 1.27
N ILE A 372 -11.30 -23.96 1.62
CA ILE A 372 -12.00 -23.89 2.91
C ILE A 372 -13.46 -24.33 2.74
N TYR A 373 -14.15 -23.78 1.75
CA TYR A 373 -15.60 -23.96 1.59
C TYR A 373 -15.99 -24.90 0.45
N CYS A 374 -15.06 -25.21 -0.46
CA CYS A 374 -15.28 -26.05 -1.65
C CYS A 374 -14.28 -27.20 -1.73
N LYS A 375 -13.91 -27.75 -0.57
CA LYS A 375 -12.86 -28.76 -0.40
C LYS A 375 -13.07 -29.98 -1.28
N LYS A 376 -14.32 -30.44 -1.36
CA LYS A 376 -14.70 -31.60 -2.15
C LYS A 376 -14.65 -31.27 -3.64
N SER A 377 -15.20 -30.13 -4.06
CA SER A 377 -15.18 -29.66 -5.45
C SER A 377 -13.77 -29.37 -5.97
N CYS A 378 -12.82 -29.00 -5.09
CA CYS A 378 -11.43 -28.76 -5.45
C CYS A 378 -10.48 -29.93 -5.19
N ALA A 379 -10.99 -31.07 -4.74
CA ALA A 379 -10.20 -32.26 -4.43
C ALA A 379 -9.01 -31.98 -3.49
N VAL A 380 -9.24 -31.16 -2.46
CA VAL A 380 -8.25 -30.78 -1.43
C VAL A 380 -8.64 -31.30 -0.04
N CYS A 381 -9.33 -32.43 -0.05
CA CYS A 381 -9.35 -33.36 1.05
C CYS A 381 -8.18 -34.34 0.83
#